data_AF-A0A088CAN9-F1
#
_entry.id   AF-A0A088CAN9-F1
#
_cell.length_a   1.000
_cell.length_b   1.000
_cell.length_c   1.000
_cell.angle_alpha   90.00
_cell.angle_beta   90.00
_cell.angle_gamma   90.00
#
_symmetry.space_group_name_H-M   'P 1'
#
loop_
_entity.id
_entity.type
_entity.pdbx_description
1 polymer ?
#
loop_
_entity_poly.entity_id
_entity_poly.type
_entity_poly.pdbx_seq_one_letter_code
_entity_poly.pdbx_strand_id
1 'polypeptide(L)'
;MFINNSPKFLLKSFSTEANDTFMGIVPVKTYHDPDKQKKDILLDVKNKTGVYMWKHKVNGKYYVGSAKDLRNRLLHYYNINHLTKRNSMLINRAILKDGAGAFNLHILEYCSPENLIQREQYYIDTLNPMYNILRVAASSKGYKHTDETLYKIKGDQNHFHGKTHTEENRTKMKEIKTGTKLSLDTKAKISQTMTGKVFSAEHKVNLSASKVNSIKLSVLNIATGVETNYSSVGEAERSLSLPKDAIRANLRSKTQKPYRGIYIFKQI
;
A
#
# COMPACT_ATOMS: atom_id res chain seq x y z
N MET A 1 13.63 -8.53 -68.23
CA MET A 1 14.42 -7.28 -68.05
C MET A 1 13.77 -6.52 -66.90
N PHE A 2 14.15 -6.83 -65.65
CA PHE A 2 13.50 -6.25 -64.47
C PHE A 2 14.23 -4.97 -64.07
N ILE A 3 13.51 -3.86 -64.06
CA ILE A 3 14.02 -2.52 -63.72
C ILE A 3 14.04 -2.43 -62.19
N ASN A 4 15.25 -2.49 -61.62
CA ASN A 4 15.52 -2.21 -60.21
C ASN A 4 15.33 -0.72 -59.94
N ASN A 5 14.25 -0.35 -59.24
CA ASN A 5 14.03 0.99 -58.74
C ASN A 5 14.35 1.02 -57.23
N SER A 6 15.63 1.17 -56.90
CA SER A 6 16.09 1.43 -55.54
C SER A 6 15.91 2.92 -55.20
N PRO A 7 15.22 3.30 -54.12
CA PRO A 7 15.11 4.70 -53.74
C PRO A 7 16.45 5.20 -53.18
N LYS A 8 17.03 6.22 -53.83
CA LYS A 8 18.17 7.00 -53.35
C LYS A 8 17.80 7.67 -52.02
N PHE A 9 18.31 7.15 -50.92
CA PHE A 9 18.28 7.88 -49.65
C PHE A 9 19.32 9.01 -49.71
N LEU A 10 18.82 10.24 -49.74
CA LEU A 10 19.60 11.47 -49.54
C LEU A 10 20.20 11.44 -48.12
N LEU A 11 21.50 11.18 -48.04
CA LEU A 11 22.32 11.41 -46.85
C LEU A 11 22.35 12.92 -46.57
N LYS A 12 21.51 13.37 -45.65
CA LYS A 12 21.63 14.69 -45.03
C LYS A 12 22.63 14.55 -43.89
N SER A 13 23.84 15.03 -44.12
CA SER A 13 24.86 15.23 -43.08
C SER A 13 24.36 16.27 -42.09
N PHE A 14 24.13 15.88 -40.84
CA PHE A 14 23.92 16.82 -39.75
C PHE A 14 25.10 16.75 -38.78
N SER A 15 25.79 17.88 -38.70
CA SER A 15 26.83 18.20 -37.74
C SER A 15 26.26 18.32 -36.32
N THR A 16 27.05 17.78 -35.40
CA THR A 16 27.22 17.91 -33.94
C THR A 16 26.32 18.86 -33.13
N GLU A 17 25.96 18.36 -31.93
CA GLU A 17 25.20 18.99 -30.81
C GLU A 17 23.67 18.89 -30.88
N ALA A 18 23.16 17.65 -30.86
CA ALA A 18 21.80 17.39 -30.43
C ALA A 18 21.71 17.58 -28.91
N ASN A 19 21.17 18.72 -28.46
CA ASN A 19 20.69 18.86 -27.09
C ASN A 19 19.56 17.84 -26.87
N ASP A 20 19.90 16.70 -26.29
CA ASP A 20 18.98 15.63 -25.90
C ASP A 20 17.91 16.21 -24.95
N THR A 21 16.83 16.72 -25.53
CA THR A 21 15.71 17.32 -24.79
C THR A 21 14.67 16.25 -24.53
N PHE A 22 14.40 15.95 -23.26
CA PHE A 22 13.47 14.90 -22.85
C PHE A 22 12.21 15.54 -22.29
N MET A 23 11.10 15.54 -23.04
CA MET A 23 9.83 16.17 -22.58
C MET A 23 10.04 17.62 -22.09
N GLY A 24 10.90 18.40 -22.76
CA GLY A 24 11.26 19.76 -22.37
C GLY A 24 12.32 19.87 -21.27
N ILE A 25 12.83 18.74 -20.73
CA ILE A 25 13.93 18.71 -19.77
C ILE A 25 15.25 18.67 -20.52
N VAL A 26 16.12 19.63 -20.21
CA VAL A 26 17.51 19.67 -20.69
C VAL A 26 18.42 19.20 -19.55
N PRO A 27 19.12 18.06 -19.69
CA PRO A 27 20.09 17.63 -18.70
C PRO A 27 21.23 18.62 -18.54
N VAL A 28 21.74 18.76 -17.32
CA VAL A 28 22.95 19.55 -17.03
C VAL A 28 24.18 18.95 -17.70
N LYS A 29 24.27 17.62 -17.72
CA LYS A 29 25.33 16.87 -18.41
C LYS A 29 24.79 15.58 -19.02
N THR A 30 25.34 15.20 -20.16
CA THR A 30 25.04 13.94 -20.85
C THR A 30 26.34 13.20 -21.17
N TYR A 31 26.37 11.91 -20.86
CA TYR A 31 27.45 11.00 -21.19
C TYR A 31 26.89 9.88 -22.07
N HIS A 32 27.33 9.85 -23.32
CA HIS A 32 26.83 8.89 -24.32
C HIS A 32 27.52 7.52 -24.21
N ASP A 33 28.69 7.41 -23.61
CA ASP A 33 29.35 6.13 -23.32
C ASP A 33 29.90 6.14 -21.89
N PRO A 34 29.03 5.95 -20.89
CA PRO A 34 29.41 6.05 -19.49
C PRO A 34 30.38 4.95 -19.05
N ASP A 35 30.55 3.87 -19.82
CA ASP A 35 31.55 2.85 -19.51
C ASP A 35 32.97 3.37 -19.79
N LYS A 36 33.18 3.98 -20.96
CA LYS A 36 34.46 4.61 -21.32
C LYS A 36 34.71 5.91 -20.56
N GLN A 37 33.66 6.69 -20.33
CA GLN A 37 33.73 8.00 -19.67
C GLN A 37 33.71 7.92 -18.13
N LYS A 38 33.81 6.72 -17.54
CA LYS A 38 33.69 6.48 -16.10
C LYS A 38 34.57 7.42 -15.26
N LYS A 39 35.83 7.60 -15.62
CA LYS A 39 36.76 8.45 -14.85
C LYS A 39 36.31 9.90 -14.83
N ASP A 40 35.92 10.43 -15.99
CA ASP A 40 35.48 11.81 -16.16
C ASP A 40 34.16 12.06 -15.42
N ILE A 41 33.21 11.13 -15.54
CA ILE A 41 31.94 11.16 -14.79
C ILE A 41 32.21 11.29 -13.29
N LEU A 42 33.05 10.42 -12.73
CA LEU A 42 33.32 10.38 -11.29
C LEU A 42 34.07 11.61 -10.80
N LEU A 43 34.87 12.26 -11.65
CA LEU A 43 35.52 13.52 -11.35
C LEU A 43 34.51 14.68 -11.38
N ASP A 44 33.68 14.72 -12.42
CA ASP A 44 32.68 15.76 -12.66
C ASP A 44 31.61 15.84 -11.57
N VAL A 45 31.21 14.70 -11.01
CA VAL A 45 30.15 14.63 -9.99
C VAL A 45 30.69 14.56 -8.55
N LYS A 46 32.01 14.70 -8.37
CA LYS A 46 32.64 14.66 -7.04
C LYS A 46 32.05 15.75 -6.14
N ASN A 47 31.63 15.36 -4.93
CA ASN A 47 31.00 16.23 -3.93
C ASN A 47 29.70 16.92 -4.40
N LYS A 48 29.04 16.38 -5.44
CA LYS A 48 27.77 16.92 -5.93
C LYS A 48 26.61 16.05 -5.45
N THR A 49 25.56 16.75 -5.02
CA THR A 49 24.23 16.19 -4.75
C THR A 49 23.33 16.45 -5.97
N GLY A 50 22.50 15.49 -6.35
CA GLY A 50 21.61 15.71 -7.47
C GLY A 50 20.81 14.49 -7.94
N VAL A 51 20.10 14.69 -9.04
CA VAL A 51 19.26 13.70 -9.71
C VAL A 51 19.91 13.32 -11.04
N TYR A 52 19.91 12.02 -11.34
CA TYR A 52 20.46 11.46 -12.56
C TYR A 52 19.49 10.49 -13.21
N MET A 53 19.72 10.20 -14.48
CA MET A 53 18.94 9.29 -15.29
C MET A 53 19.85 8.38 -16.12
N TRP A 54 19.59 7.08 -16.06
CA TRP A 54 20.15 6.11 -17.00
C TRP A 54 19.12 5.83 -18.09
N LYS A 55 19.44 6.06 -19.37
CA LYS A 55 18.58 5.77 -20.51
C LYS A 55 19.22 4.71 -21.40
N HIS A 56 18.55 3.58 -21.59
CA HIS A 56 19.03 2.53 -22.47
C HIS A 56 18.95 2.99 -23.94
N LYS A 57 20.04 2.84 -24.69
CA LYS A 57 20.16 3.36 -26.06
C LYS A 57 19.17 2.72 -27.03
N VAL A 58 19.04 1.39 -26.96
CA VAL A 58 18.17 0.63 -27.88
C VAL A 58 16.68 0.73 -27.53
N ASN A 59 16.28 0.30 -26.33
CA ASN A 59 14.85 0.23 -25.99
C ASN A 59 14.26 1.55 -25.47
N GLY A 60 15.09 2.58 -25.26
CA GLY A 60 14.66 3.91 -24.82
C GLY A 60 14.15 3.99 -23.38
N LYS A 61 14.13 2.88 -22.62
CA LYS A 61 13.68 2.84 -21.22
C LYS A 61 14.71 3.52 -20.33
N TYR A 62 14.23 4.17 -19.29
CA TYR A 62 15.10 4.89 -18.36
C TYR A 62 14.75 4.65 -16.90
N TYR A 63 15.76 4.88 -16.06
CA TYR A 63 15.73 4.88 -14.61
C TYR A 63 16.09 6.26 -14.12
N VAL A 64 15.35 6.79 -13.14
CA VAL A 64 15.67 8.03 -12.45
C VAL A 64 16.05 7.69 -11.01
N GLY A 65 17.11 8.32 -10.51
CA GLY A 65 17.49 8.21 -9.12
C GLY A 65 18.19 9.46 -8.63
N SER A 66 18.32 9.59 -7.31
CA SER A 66 18.98 10.71 -6.67
C SER A 66 20.08 10.24 -5.72
N ALA A 67 21.00 11.13 -5.37
CA ALA A 67 21.98 10.90 -4.31
C ALA A 67 22.54 12.19 -3.71
N LYS A 68 22.82 12.14 -2.40
CA LYS A 68 23.63 13.15 -1.70
C LYS A 68 25.08 13.16 -2.20
N ASP A 69 25.66 11.97 -2.41
CA ASP A 69 26.96 11.80 -3.06
C ASP A 69 26.75 11.06 -4.39
N LEU A 70 26.69 11.83 -5.48
CA LEU A 70 26.55 11.28 -6.82
C LEU A 70 27.73 10.40 -7.21
N ARG A 71 28.95 10.74 -6.80
CA ARG A 71 30.14 9.95 -7.14
C ARG A 71 30.04 8.55 -6.55
N ASN A 72 29.74 8.44 -5.26
CA ASN A 72 29.58 7.15 -4.61
C ASN A 72 28.40 6.36 -5.19
N ARG A 73 27.27 7.03 -5.43
CA ARG A 73 26.08 6.39 -6.01
C ARG A 73 26.32 5.84 -7.42
N LEU A 74 27.00 6.61 -8.28
CA LEU A 74 27.28 6.21 -9.65
C LEU A 74 28.33 5.09 -9.70
N LEU A 75 29.32 5.11 -8.79
CA LEU A 75 30.31 4.05 -8.67
C LEU A 75 29.69 2.66 -8.44
N HIS A 76 28.55 2.59 -7.74
CA HIS A 76 27.82 1.34 -7.50
C HIS A 76 27.35 0.66 -8.80
N TYR A 77 27.07 1.42 -9.86
CA TYR A 77 26.67 0.85 -11.14
C TYR A 77 27.83 0.23 -11.93
N TYR A 78 29.07 0.49 -11.53
CA TYR A 78 30.27 -0.12 -12.11
C TYR A 78 30.85 -1.24 -11.23
N ASN A 79 30.17 -1.61 -10.14
CA ASN A 79 30.60 -2.66 -9.23
C ASN A 79 29.69 -3.88 -9.36
N ILE A 80 30.20 -4.95 -9.98
CA ILE A 80 29.45 -6.19 -10.24
C ILE A 80 28.89 -6.78 -8.94
N ASN A 81 29.68 -6.81 -7.87
CA ASN A 81 29.24 -7.36 -6.57
C ASN A 81 28.09 -6.54 -5.96
N HIS A 82 28.08 -5.23 -6.18
CA HIS A 82 26.95 -4.40 -5.74
C HIS A 82 25.71 -4.66 -6.60
N LEU A 83 25.87 -4.72 -7.92
CA LEU A 83 24.78 -4.96 -8.87
C LEU A 83 24.10 -6.32 -8.61
N THR A 84 24.87 -7.38 -8.38
CA THR A 84 24.33 -8.73 -8.12
C THR A 84 23.60 -8.80 -6.79
N LYS A 85 24.12 -8.17 -5.72
CA LYS A 85 23.46 -8.08 -4.41
C LYS A 85 22.16 -7.26 -4.45
N ARG A 86 22.08 -6.26 -5.33
CA ARG A 86 20.93 -5.35 -5.48
C ARG A 86 20.16 -5.62 -6.79
N ASN A 87 20.08 -6.89 -7.20
CA ASN A 87 19.40 -7.31 -8.43
C ASN A 87 17.87 -7.12 -8.41
N SER A 88 17.28 -6.75 -7.27
CA SER A 88 15.86 -6.37 -7.20
C SER A 88 15.55 -5.10 -7.98
N MET A 89 16.54 -4.22 -8.20
CA MET A 89 16.38 -3.02 -9.02
C MET A 89 16.47 -3.35 -10.52
N LEU A 90 15.49 -2.92 -11.31
CA LEU A 90 15.46 -3.22 -12.75
C LEU A 90 16.67 -2.66 -13.49
N ILE A 91 17.12 -1.45 -13.12
CA ILE A 91 18.31 -0.83 -13.71
C ILE A 91 19.57 -1.66 -13.46
N ASN A 92 19.73 -2.25 -12.26
CA ASN A 92 20.90 -3.08 -11.96
C ASN A 92 20.90 -4.36 -12.81
N ARG A 93 19.73 -4.98 -12.99
CA ARG A 93 19.59 -6.15 -13.88
C ARG A 93 19.90 -5.80 -15.33
N ALA A 94 19.42 -4.64 -15.80
CA ALA A 94 19.65 -4.20 -17.16
C ALA A 94 21.15 -3.89 -17.40
N ILE A 95 21.81 -3.21 -16.47
CA ILE A 95 23.27 -2.97 -16.54
C ILE A 95 24.07 -4.27 -16.45
N LEU A 96 23.67 -5.23 -15.60
CA LEU A 96 24.31 -6.56 -15.55
C LEU A 96 24.19 -7.33 -16.86
N LYS A 97 23.05 -7.19 -17.55
CA LYS A 97 22.74 -7.92 -18.78
C LYS A 97 23.45 -7.31 -20.00
N ASP A 98 23.29 -6.01 -20.17
CA ASP A 98 23.65 -5.32 -21.42
C ASP A 98 24.92 -4.44 -21.26
N GLY A 99 25.43 -4.29 -20.04
CA GLY A 99 26.59 -3.46 -19.71
C GLY A 99 26.26 -1.96 -19.59
N ALA A 100 27.11 -1.20 -18.90
CA ALA A 100 26.93 0.25 -18.75
C ALA A 100 27.02 1.00 -20.09
N GLY A 101 27.82 0.50 -21.04
CA GLY A 101 27.99 1.09 -22.37
C GLY A 101 26.73 1.04 -23.25
N ALA A 102 25.73 0.22 -22.89
CA ALA A 102 24.43 0.18 -23.57
C ALA A 102 23.50 1.35 -23.21
N PHE A 103 23.92 2.24 -22.31
CA PHE A 103 23.11 3.34 -21.79
C PHE A 103 23.78 4.70 -22.02
N ASN A 104 22.96 5.75 -22.04
CA ASN A 104 23.39 7.12 -21.80
C ASN A 104 23.15 7.44 -20.31
N LEU A 105 24.09 8.16 -19.70
CA LEU A 105 23.92 8.73 -18.36
C LEU A 105 23.68 10.23 -18.48
N HIS A 106 22.57 10.69 -17.91
CA HIS A 106 22.21 12.10 -17.87
C HIS A 106 22.21 12.58 -16.42
N ILE A 107 22.88 13.69 -16.13
CA ILE A 107 22.72 14.42 -14.88
C ILE A 107 21.61 15.43 -15.12
N LEU A 108 20.45 15.20 -14.51
CA LEU A 108 19.26 16.02 -14.74
C LEU A 108 19.34 17.33 -13.97
N GLU A 109 19.82 17.29 -12.72
CA GLU A 109 19.85 18.46 -11.85
C GLU A 109 20.85 18.28 -10.72
N TYR A 110 21.57 19.34 -10.37
CA TYR A 110 22.26 19.45 -9.08
C TYR A 110 21.39 20.23 -8.11
N CYS A 111 21.19 19.68 -6.91
CA CYS A 111 20.28 20.27 -5.93
C CYS A 111 20.86 20.16 -4.52
N SER A 112 20.25 20.87 -3.57
CA SER A 112 20.61 20.72 -2.16
C SER A 112 20.08 19.39 -1.59
N PRO A 113 20.73 18.81 -0.55
CA PRO A 113 20.31 17.54 0.05
C PRO A 113 18.89 17.51 0.59
N GLU A 114 18.34 18.65 0.99
CA GLU A 114 17.01 18.80 1.57
C GLU A 114 15.91 18.58 0.52
N ASN A 115 16.16 19.02 -0.71
CA ASN A 115 15.21 18.95 -1.82
C ASN A 115 15.31 17.64 -2.61
N LEU A 116 16.30 16.79 -2.30
CA LEU A 116 16.67 15.64 -3.13
C LEU A 116 15.51 14.69 -3.44
N ILE A 117 14.72 14.33 -2.43
CA ILE A 117 13.57 13.42 -2.59
C ILE A 117 12.44 14.10 -3.37
N GLN A 118 12.21 15.39 -3.14
CA GLN A 118 11.20 16.16 -3.87
C GLN A 118 11.56 16.27 -5.36
N ARG A 119 12.83 16.52 -5.68
CA ARG A 119 13.30 16.58 -7.07
C ARG A 119 13.28 15.21 -7.73
N GLU A 120 13.67 14.14 -7.03
CA GLU A 120 13.52 12.77 -7.53
C GLU A 120 12.06 12.45 -7.89
N GLN A 121 11.13 12.79 -6.99
CA GLN A 121 9.69 12.60 -7.23
C GLN A 121 9.22 13.39 -8.46
N TYR A 122 9.60 14.67 -8.59
CA TYR A 122 9.28 15.50 -9.75
C TYR A 122 9.68 14.82 -11.07
N TYR A 123 10.90 14.30 -11.16
CA TYR A 123 11.36 13.62 -12.38
C TYR A 123 10.70 12.25 -12.58
N ILE A 124 10.40 11.49 -11.52
CA ILE A 124 9.65 10.24 -11.64
C ILE A 124 8.23 10.50 -12.17
N ASP A 125 7.55 11.53 -11.67
CA ASP A 125 6.18 11.86 -12.09
C ASP A 125 6.15 12.42 -13.51
N THR A 126 7.11 13.29 -13.85
CA THR A 126 7.19 13.93 -15.17
C THR A 126 7.58 12.92 -16.26
N LEU A 127 8.57 12.07 -15.99
CA LEU A 127 9.12 11.17 -17.00
C LEU A 127 8.45 9.79 -16.98
N ASN A 128 7.84 9.36 -15.87
CA ASN A 128 7.29 8.01 -15.73
C ASN A 128 8.29 6.87 -16.10
N PRO A 129 9.47 6.81 -15.44
CA PRO A 129 10.55 5.88 -15.79
C PRO A 129 10.17 4.40 -15.63
N MET A 130 10.39 3.60 -16.68
CA MET A 130 10.05 2.17 -16.71
C MET A 130 10.95 1.29 -15.85
N TYR A 131 12.18 1.71 -15.55
CA TYR A 131 13.07 0.95 -14.69
C TYR A 131 12.87 1.26 -13.18
N ASN A 132 12.05 2.25 -12.83
CA ASN A 132 11.68 2.51 -11.44
C ASN A 132 10.48 1.64 -11.06
N ILE A 133 10.68 0.72 -10.12
CA ILE A 133 9.60 -0.13 -9.57
C ILE A 133 8.69 0.71 -8.67
N LEU A 134 9.30 1.55 -7.83
CA LEU A 134 8.58 2.43 -6.92
C LEU A 134 8.22 3.73 -7.64
N ARG A 135 6.95 4.14 -7.50
CA ARG A 135 6.43 5.40 -8.06
C ARG A 135 6.56 6.57 -7.10
N VAL A 136 6.72 6.29 -5.82
CA VAL A 136 7.00 7.30 -4.79
C VAL A 136 8.48 7.20 -4.42
N ALA A 137 9.21 8.30 -4.57
CA ALA A 137 10.61 8.41 -4.19
C ALA A 137 10.79 8.07 -2.70
N ALA A 138 11.83 7.30 -2.38
CA ALA A 138 12.16 6.83 -1.03
C ALA A 138 11.06 6.05 -0.28
N SER A 139 9.93 5.70 -0.91
CA SER A 139 8.81 5.02 -0.23
C SER A 139 8.23 3.88 -1.06
N SER A 140 8.01 2.74 -0.40
CA SER A 140 7.21 1.64 -0.96
C SER A 140 5.71 1.81 -0.76
N LYS A 141 5.26 2.96 -0.23
CA LYS A 141 3.84 3.22 0.04
C LYS A 141 3.03 3.12 -1.26
N GLY A 142 2.02 2.26 -1.25
CA GLY A 142 1.15 2.01 -2.41
C GLY A 142 1.70 1.01 -3.43
N TYR A 143 2.94 0.53 -3.27
CA TYR A 143 3.45 -0.56 -4.10
C TYR A 143 2.69 -1.85 -3.81
N LYS A 144 2.18 -2.48 -4.87
CA LYS A 144 1.50 -3.77 -4.78
C LYS A 144 2.48 -4.87 -5.16
N HIS A 145 2.66 -5.85 -4.27
CA HIS A 145 3.41 -7.05 -4.59
C HIS A 145 2.70 -7.87 -5.67
N THR A 146 3.48 -8.54 -6.51
CA THR A 146 2.99 -9.55 -7.46
C THR A 146 2.34 -10.72 -6.72
N ASP A 147 1.37 -11.40 -7.34
CA ASP A 147 0.67 -12.54 -6.76
C ASP A 147 1.62 -13.66 -6.30
N GLU A 148 2.68 -13.96 -7.08
CA GLU A 148 3.71 -14.93 -6.70
C GLU A 148 4.42 -14.58 -5.39
N THR A 149 4.76 -13.29 -5.23
CA THR A 149 5.40 -12.78 -4.01
C THR A 149 4.41 -12.80 -2.83
N LEU A 150 3.14 -12.46 -3.07
CA LEU A 150 2.09 -12.56 -2.06
C LEU A 150 1.89 -14.01 -1.61
N TYR A 151 1.94 -14.97 -2.52
CA TYR A 151 1.87 -16.40 -2.20
C TYR A 151 3.06 -16.84 -1.34
N LYS A 152 4.28 -16.40 -1.65
CA LYS A 152 5.45 -16.72 -0.80
C LYS A 152 5.36 -16.12 0.60
N ILE A 153 4.74 -14.95 0.74
CA ILE A 153 4.57 -14.26 2.02
C ILE A 153 3.41 -14.85 2.84
N LYS A 154 2.30 -15.21 2.18
CA LYS A 154 1.06 -15.63 2.86
C LYS A 154 0.80 -17.11 2.84
N GLY A 155 1.39 -17.86 1.92
CA GLY A 155 1.18 -19.29 1.76
C GLY A 155 2.21 -20.12 2.51
N ASP A 156 2.18 -21.43 2.26
CA ASP A 156 2.93 -22.45 3.00
C ASP A 156 4.45 -22.31 2.91
N GLN A 157 4.95 -21.53 1.95
CA GLN A 157 6.37 -21.20 1.81
C GLN A 157 6.86 -20.24 2.90
N ASN A 158 5.96 -19.54 3.60
CA ASN A 158 6.33 -18.74 4.76
C ASN A 158 6.43 -19.64 6.00
N HIS A 159 7.61 -19.69 6.61
CA HIS A 159 7.84 -20.41 7.87
C HIS A 159 6.94 -19.97 9.06
N PHE A 160 6.28 -18.81 8.97
CA PHE A 160 5.28 -18.35 9.93
C PHE A 160 3.83 -18.64 9.51
N HIS A 161 3.59 -19.21 8.33
CA HIS A 161 2.25 -19.57 7.89
C HIS A 161 1.62 -20.58 8.86
N GLY A 162 0.35 -20.32 9.23
CA GLY A 162 -0.40 -21.16 10.17
C GLY A 162 0.09 -21.14 11.63
N LYS A 163 1.17 -20.42 11.96
CA LYS A 163 1.67 -20.35 13.34
C LYS A 163 0.91 -19.29 14.14
N THR A 164 0.34 -19.70 15.26
CA THR A 164 -0.22 -18.80 16.27
C THR A 164 0.78 -18.56 17.39
N HIS A 165 0.72 -17.40 18.04
CA HIS A 165 1.47 -17.18 19.28
C HIS A 165 1.05 -18.23 20.33
N THR A 166 2.02 -18.73 21.08
CA THR A 166 1.78 -19.60 22.24
C THR A 166 0.92 -18.87 23.28
N GLU A 167 0.20 -19.62 24.10
CA GLU A 167 -0.64 -19.02 25.16
C GLU A 167 0.19 -18.16 26.13
N GLU A 168 1.41 -18.58 26.47
CA GLU A 168 2.33 -17.79 27.29
C GLU A 168 2.74 -16.46 26.62
N ASN A 169 2.96 -16.45 25.31
CA ASN A 169 3.25 -15.20 24.59
C ASN A 169 2.03 -14.31 24.49
N ARG A 170 0.84 -14.92 24.33
CA ARG A 170 -0.43 -14.19 24.31
C ARG A 170 -0.72 -13.52 25.66
N THR A 171 -0.46 -14.20 26.79
CA THR A 171 -0.62 -13.61 28.13
C THR A 171 0.35 -12.47 28.36
N LYS A 172 1.65 -12.64 28.06
CA LYS A 172 2.65 -11.56 28.15
C LYS A 172 2.28 -10.33 27.33
N MET A 173 1.84 -10.53 26.09
CA MET A 173 1.39 -9.42 25.23
C MET A 173 0.14 -8.73 25.81
N LYS A 174 -0.77 -9.48 26.44
CA LYS A 174 -1.97 -8.94 27.09
C LYS A 174 -1.57 -8.13 28.33
N GLU A 175 -0.69 -8.64 29.17
CA GLU A 175 -0.20 -7.95 30.38
C GLU A 175 0.45 -6.62 30.04
N ILE A 176 1.35 -6.58 29.05
CA ILE A 176 2.02 -5.34 28.59
C ILE A 176 1.01 -4.28 28.13
N LYS A 177 -0.05 -4.71 27.42
CA LYS A 177 -1.07 -3.79 26.92
C LYS A 177 -2.06 -3.36 28.00
N THR A 178 -2.28 -4.20 29.01
CA THR A 178 -3.23 -3.93 30.09
C THR A 178 -2.71 -2.75 30.92
N GLY A 179 -3.51 -1.68 31.02
CA GLY A 179 -3.15 -0.47 31.77
C GLY A 179 -2.49 0.64 30.94
N THR A 180 -2.08 0.38 29.69
CA THR A 180 -1.63 1.45 28.79
C THR A 180 -2.81 2.34 28.39
N LYS A 181 -2.79 3.61 28.84
CA LYS A 181 -3.80 4.60 28.46
C LYS A 181 -3.35 5.33 27.21
N LEU A 182 -4.21 5.37 26.20
CA LEU A 182 -4.00 6.25 25.04
C LEU A 182 -3.97 7.71 25.49
N SER A 183 -3.06 8.49 24.90
CA SER A 183 -2.98 9.94 25.05
C SER A 183 -4.30 10.61 24.62
N LEU A 184 -4.60 11.77 25.21
CA LEU A 184 -5.77 12.58 24.86
C LEU A 184 -5.78 12.94 23.36
N ASP A 185 -4.62 13.32 22.80
CA ASP A 185 -4.49 13.64 21.37
C ASP A 185 -4.81 12.43 20.48
N THR A 186 -4.32 11.24 20.86
CA THR A 186 -4.61 10.01 20.11
C THR A 186 -6.08 9.63 20.19
N LYS A 187 -6.72 9.79 21.36
CA LYS A 187 -8.17 9.56 21.51
C LYS A 187 -8.98 10.51 20.64
N ALA A 188 -8.61 11.78 20.58
CA ALA A 188 -9.27 12.78 19.74
C ALA A 188 -9.17 12.41 18.24
N LYS A 189 -7.98 12.03 17.76
CA LYS A 189 -7.78 11.58 16.36
C LYS A 189 -8.62 10.35 16.01
N ILE A 190 -8.69 9.37 16.92
CA ILE A 190 -9.53 8.18 16.75
C ILE A 190 -11.01 8.58 16.70
N SER A 191 -11.46 9.44 17.61
CA SER A 191 -12.85 9.92 17.63
C SER A 191 -13.22 10.65 16.33
N GLN A 192 -12.36 11.56 15.85
CA GLN A 192 -12.57 12.28 14.59
C GLN A 192 -12.69 11.33 13.40
N THR A 193 -11.85 10.30 13.33
CA THR A 193 -11.89 9.31 12.21
C THR A 193 -13.06 8.33 12.28
N MET A 194 -13.65 8.12 13.46
CA MET A 194 -14.80 7.21 13.62
C MET A 194 -16.15 7.93 13.51
N THR A 195 -16.19 9.24 13.75
CA THR A 195 -17.39 10.04 13.60
C THR A 195 -17.88 9.98 12.15
N GLY A 196 -19.16 9.64 11.96
CA GLY A 196 -19.78 9.57 10.64
C GLY A 196 -19.55 8.27 9.84
N LYS A 197 -18.79 7.31 10.37
CA LYS A 197 -18.68 5.99 9.70
C LYS A 197 -19.99 5.21 9.82
N VAL A 198 -20.61 4.93 8.68
CA VAL A 198 -21.78 4.06 8.57
C VAL A 198 -21.30 2.64 8.27
N PHE A 199 -21.64 1.70 9.14
CA PHE A 199 -21.38 0.28 8.88
C PHE A 199 -22.27 -0.25 7.75
N SER A 200 -21.73 -1.15 6.92
CA SER A 200 -22.48 -1.80 5.85
C SER A 200 -23.68 -2.59 6.40
N ALA A 201 -24.71 -2.77 5.58
CA ALA A 201 -25.87 -3.56 5.96
C ALA A 201 -25.48 -5.00 6.35
N GLU A 202 -24.56 -5.60 5.61
CA GLU A 202 -24.00 -6.93 5.88
C GLU A 202 -23.28 -6.99 7.23
N HIS A 203 -22.51 -5.96 7.59
CA HIS A 203 -21.86 -5.89 8.90
C HIS A 203 -22.89 -5.84 10.04
N LYS A 204 -23.99 -5.09 9.88
CA LYS A 204 -25.09 -5.04 10.86
C LYS A 204 -25.78 -6.39 11.02
N VAL A 205 -25.98 -7.13 9.92
CA VAL A 205 -26.54 -8.48 9.94
C VAL A 205 -25.62 -9.44 10.70
N ASN A 206 -24.31 -9.44 10.40
CA ASN A 206 -23.35 -10.30 11.10
C ASN A 206 -23.27 -10.01 12.61
N LEU A 207 -23.32 -8.73 13.00
CA LEU A 207 -23.43 -8.29 14.40
C LEU A 207 -24.70 -8.79 15.10
N SER A 208 -25.82 -8.88 14.36
CA SER A 208 -27.07 -9.41 14.90
C SER A 208 -27.02 -10.93 15.04
N ALA A 209 -26.42 -11.64 14.09
CA ALA A 209 -26.25 -13.08 14.12
C ALA A 209 -25.29 -13.55 15.23
N SER A 210 -24.27 -12.75 15.56
CA SER A 210 -23.31 -13.06 16.61
C SER A 210 -23.81 -12.79 18.04
N LYS A 211 -25.04 -12.32 18.23
CA LYS A 211 -25.64 -12.17 19.57
C LYS A 211 -26.09 -13.52 20.11
N VAL A 212 -25.11 -14.36 20.50
CA VAL A 212 -25.32 -15.69 21.09
C VAL A 212 -26.20 -15.65 22.36
N ASN A 213 -26.33 -14.50 23.03
CA ASN A 213 -27.09 -14.33 24.27
C ASN A 213 -28.47 -13.66 24.10
N SER A 214 -29.06 -13.66 22.90
CA SER A 214 -30.45 -13.19 22.73
C SER A 214 -31.44 -14.20 23.31
N ILE A 215 -32.16 -13.80 24.36
CA ILE A 215 -33.25 -14.61 24.94
C ILE A 215 -34.44 -14.59 23.99
N LYS A 216 -34.81 -15.76 23.44
CA LYS A 216 -36.06 -15.96 22.70
C LYS A 216 -37.21 -16.05 23.69
N LEU A 217 -38.38 -15.55 23.30
CA LEU A 217 -39.55 -15.55 24.18
C LEU A 217 -40.87 -15.69 23.41
N SER A 218 -41.86 -16.32 24.04
CA SER A 218 -43.26 -16.24 23.63
C SER A 218 -43.99 -15.21 24.48
N VAL A 219 -44.93 -14.49 23.85
CA VAL A 219 -45.84 -13.56 24.50
C VAL A 219 -47.27 -13.98 24.21
N LEU A 220 -47.98 -14.38 25.26
CA LEU A 220 -49.41 -14.66 25.22
C LEU A 220 -50.18 -13.39 25.63
N ASN A 221 -51.04 -12.92 24.74
CA ASN A 221 -52.01 -11.87 25.05
C ASN A 221 -53.30 -12.52 25.57
N ILE A 222 -53.65 -12.24 26.83
CA ILE A 222 -54.80 -12.83 27.51
C ILE A 222 -56.12 -12.27 26.96
N ALA A 223 -56.14 -11.02 26.52
CA ALA A 223 -57.36 -10.38 26.01
C ALA A 223 -57.77 -10.93 24.64
N THR A 224 -56.80 -11.36 23.83
CA THR A 224 -57.05 -11.87 22.46
C THR A 224 -56.82 -13.38 22.32
N GLY A 225 -56.18 -14.03 23.30
CA GLY A 225 -55.80 -15.44 23.25
C GLY A 225 -54.65 -15.76 22.29
N VAL A 226 -54.02 -14.76 21.68
CA VAL A 226 -52.98 -14.94 20.66
C VAL A 226 -51.60 -15.05 21.31
N GLU A 227 -50.84 -16.09 20.94
CA GLU A 227 -49.44 -16.27 21.31
C GLU A 227 -48.52 -15.86 20.14
N THR A 228 -47.50 -15.05 20.43
CA THR A 228 -46.53 -14.56 19.45
C THR A 228 -45.11 -14.85 19.91
N ASN A 229 -44.27 -15.36 19.01
CA ASN A 229 -42.89 -15.74 19.29
C ASN A 229 -41.93 -14.66 18.77
N TYR A 230 -40.98 -14.26 19.61
CA TYR A 230 -39.95 -13.28 19.28
C TYR A 230 -38.56 -13.87 19.41
N SER A 231 -37.68 -13.50 18.48
CA SER A 231 -36.26 -13.91 18.46
C SER A 231 -35.43 -13.22 19.55
N SER A 232 -35.92 -12.10 20.11
CA SER A 232 -35.27 -11.41 21.22
C SER A 232 -36.22 -10.52 22.04
N VAL A 233 -35.84 -10.23 23.30
CA VAL A 233 -36.53 -9.21 24.12
C VAL A 233 -36.65 -7.85 23.43
N GLY A 234 -35.64 -7.45 22.66
CA GLY A 234 -35.66 -6.17 21.93
C GLY A 234 -36.62 -6.16 20.74
N GLU A 235 -36.93 -7.33 20.17
CA GLU A 235 -37.95 -7.47 19.12
C GLU A 235 -39.36 -7.39 19.71
N ALA A 236 -39.58 -8.03 20.86
CA ALA A 236 -40.83 -7.92 21.61
C ALA A 236 -41.10 -6.48 22.09
N GLU A 237 -40.08 -5.77 22.58
CA GLU A 237 -40.17 -4.35 22.96
C GLU A 237 -40.65 -3.48 21.81
N ARG A 238 -40.05 -3.63 20.62
CA ARG A 238 -40.43 -2.83 19.43
C ARG A 238 -41.84 -3.14 18.94
N SER A 239 -42.21 -4.41 18.92
CA SER A 239 -43.50 -4.85 18.38
C SER A 239 -44.67 -4.51 19.30
N LEU A 240 -44.46 -4.63 20.62
CA LEU A 240 -45.49 -4.41 21.63
C LEU A 240 -45.42 -3.01 22.28
N SER A 241 -44.39 -2.21 21.95
CA SER A 241 -44.10 -0.91 22.58
C SER A 241 -44.05 -0.99 24.12
N LEU A 242 -43.46 -2.07 24.65
CA LEU A 242 -43.34 -2.34 26.09
C LEU A 242 -41.90 -2.13 26.59
N PRO A 243 -41.69 -1.59 27.81
CA PRO A 243 -40.35 -1.41 28.34
C PRO A 243 -39.59 -2.74 28.47
N LYS A 244 -38.41 -2.82 27.87
CA LYS A 244 -37.52 -4.00 27.93
C LYS A 244 -37.24 -4.52 29.35
N ASP A 245 -37.11 -3.63 30.32
CA ASP A 245 -36.84 -4.03 31.71
C ASP A 245 -38.06 -4.70 32.35
N ALA A 246 -39.27 -4.30 31.97
CA ALA A 246 -40.49 -4.96 32.42
C ALA A 246 -40.62 -6.38 31.85
N ILE A 247 -40.30 -6.56 30.55
CA ILE A 247 -40.28 -7.88 29.91
C ILE A 247 -39.27 -8.81 30.62
N ARG A 248 -38.07 -8.31 30.91
CA ARG A 248 -37.03 -9.06 31.64
C ARG A 248 -37.42 -9.39 33.07
N ALA A 249 -38.04 -8.45 33.78
CA ALA A 249 -38.50 -8.67 35.14
C ALA A 249 -39.59 -9.75 35.19
N ASN A 250 -40.52 -9.74 34.22
CA ASN A 250 -41.58 -10.74 34.13
C ASN A 250 -41.02 -12.13 33.78
N LEU A 251 -40.08 -12.22 32.83
CA LEU A 251 -39.39 -13.48 32.48
C LEU A 251 -38.62 -14.10 33.67
N ARG A 252 -38.13 -13.28 34.61
CA ARG A 252 -37.44 -13.75 35.83
C ARG A 252 -38.42 -14.13 36.95
N SER A 253 -39.68 -13.72 36.87
CA SER A 253 -40.66 -13.92 37.93
C SER A 253 -41.19 -15.36 37.93
N LYS A 254 -41.13 -16.03 39.08
CA LYS A 254 -41.68 -17.38 39.27
C LYS A 254 -43.21 -17.44 39.29
N THR A 255 -43.87 -16.29 39.43
CA THR A 255 -45.33 -16.23 39.65
C THR A 255 -46.16 -16.13 38.36
N GLN A 256 -45.52 -16.08 37.18
CA GLN A 256 -46.17 -15.96 35.84
C GLN A 256 -47.32 -14.94 35.78
N LYS A 257 -47.30 -13.91 36.65
CA LYS A 257 -48.37 -12.92 36.72
C LYS A 257 -48.39 -12.11 35.43
N PRO A 258 -49.57 -11.89 34.84
CA PRO A 258 -49.68 -11.10 33.63
C PRO A 258 -49.17 -9.69 33.85
N TYR A 259 -48.29 -9.21 32.99
CA TYR A 259 -47.88 -7.81 32.97
C TYR A 259 -49.06 -6.95 32.56
N ARG A 260 -49.40 -5.96 33.40
CA ARG A 260 -50.58 -5.10 33.27
C ARG A 260 -51.91 -5.87 33.11
N GLY A 261 -51.97 -7.13 33.55
CA GLY A 261 -53.18 -7.95 33.38
C GLY A 261 -53.38 -8.51 31.96
N ILE A 262 -52.49 -8.23 31.01
CA ILE A 262 -52.73 -8.48 29.57
C ILE A 262 -51.70 -9.45 28.98
N TYR A 263 -50.42 -9.37 29.36
CA TYR A 263 -49.34 -10.11 28.68
C TYR A 263 -48.63 -11.08 29.60
N ILE A 264 -48.46 -12.35 29.18
CA ILE A 264 -47.61 -13.33 29.86
C ILE A 264 -46.39 -13.60 28.97
N PHE A 265 -45.20 -13.52 29.56
CA PHE A 265 -43.94 -13.75 28.87
C PHE A 265 -43.34 -15.09 29.30
N LYS A 266 -42.91 -15.91 28.34
CA LYS A 266 -42.20 -17.17 28.61
C LYS A 266 -40.93 -17.23 27.78
N GLN A 267 -39.84 -17.70 28.38
CA GLN A 267 -38.60 -17.94 27.65
C GLN A 267 -38.73 -19.23 26.84
N ILE A 268 -38.25 -19.22 25.60
CA ILE A 268 -38.17 -20.37 24.68
C ILE A 268 -36.71 -20.71 24.42
#